data_AF-A0A959BV01-F1
#
_entry.id   AF-A0A959BV01-F1
#
_cell.length_a   1.000
_cell.length_b   1.000
_cell.length_c   1.000
_cell.angle_alpha   90.00
_cell.angle_beta   90.00
_cell.angle_gamma   90.00
#
_symmetry.space_group_name_H-M   'P 1'
#
loop_
_entity.id
_entity.type
_entity.pdbx_description
1 polymer ?
#
loop_
_entity_poly.entity_id
_entity_poly.type
_entity_poly.pdbx_seq_one_letter_code
_entity_poly.pdbx_strand_id
1 'polypeptide(L)' 'ATIPMSQQARLSGSNTFLGNPVDVDYNYETGEIFVAERANGGGRVLAFNFPSGSGNPSPIYNQTFAGASAVHLNVYNVY' A
#
# COMPACT_ATOMS: atom_id res chain seq x y z
N ALA A 1 -2.70 2.78 -24.20
CA ALA A 1 -3.85 1.87 -24.00
C ALA A 1 -4.23 1.92 -22.52
N THR A 2 -5.52 1.85 -22.20
CA THR A 2 -6.01 1.79 -20.80
C THR A 2 -6.09 0.34 -20.35
N ILE A 3 -5.63 0.02 -19.13
CA ILE A 3 -5.75 -1.32 -18.56
C ILE A 3 -7.24 -1.58 -18.23
N PRO A 4 -7.84 -2.69 -18.71
CA PRO A 4 -9.24 -3.02 -18.41
C PRO A 4 -9.51 -3.12 -16.90
N MET A 5 -10.73 -2.80 -16.48
CA MET A 5 -11.15 -2.95 -15.07
C MET A 5 -11.03 -4.40 -14.59
N SER A 6 -11.22 -5.38 -15.48
CA SER A 6 -11.05 -6.81 -15.19
C SER A 6 -9.60 -7.24 -15.00
N GLN A 7 -8.62 -6.40 -15.34
CA GLN A 7 -7.19 -6.70 -15.22
C GLN A 7 -6.51 -5.83 -14.14
N GLN A 8 -7.29 -5.26 -13.22
CA GLN A 8 -6.75 -4.49 -12.10
C GLN A 8 -7.56 -4.72 -10.82
N ALA A 9 -6.86 -4.74 -9.69
CA ALA A 9 -7.45 -4.56 -8.37
C ALA A 9 -7.20 -3.13 -7.91
N ARG A 10 -8.23 -2.47 -7.36
CA ARG A 10 -8.13 -1.11 -6.84
C ARG A 10 -8.49 -1.08 -5.36
N LEU A 11 -7.56 -0.61 -4.55
CA LEU A 11 -7.81 -0.28 -3.15
C LEU A 11 -8.18 1.20 -3.07
N SER A 12 -9.38 1.52 -2.60
CA SER A 12 -9.86 2.89 -2.49
C SER A 12 -10.98 3.02 -1.44
N GLY A 13 -11.24 4.24 -1.00
CA GLY A 13 -12.25 4.54 0.01
C GLY A 13 -11.65 4.86 1.38
N SER A 14 -12.51 5.32 2.29
CA SER A 14 -12.08 5.92 3.56
C SER A 14 -11.33 4.96 4.49
N ASN A 15 -11.60 3.65 4.43
CA ASN A 15 -10.97 2.68 5.32
C ASN A 15 -9.53 2.39 4.93
N THR A 16 -9.18 2.61 3.65
CA THR A 16 -7.82 2.40 3.17
C THR A 16 -6.82 3.42 3.73
N PHE A 17 -7.28 4.60 4.15
CA PHE A 17 -6.43 5.75 4.45
C PHE A 17 -5.53 6.23 3.30
N LEU A 18 -5.75 5.77 2.07
CA LEU A 18 -5.07 6.28 0.89
C LEU A 18 -5.66 7.65 0.51
N GLY A 19 -4.79 8.65 0.27
CA GLY A 19 -5.18 9.96 -0.25
C GLY A 19 -4.31 10.39 -1.43
N ASN A 20 -3.00 10.21 -1.29
CA ASN A 20 -1.97 10.40 -2.29
C ASN A 20 -0.85 9.38 -2.07
N PRO A 21 -1.06 8.09 -2.43
CA PRO A 21 0.01 7.10 -2.42
C PRO A 21 1.08 7.52 -3.43
N VAL A 22 2.32 7.62 -2.98
CA VAL A 22 3.46 8.09 -3.79
C VAL A 22 4.48 7.00 -4.09
N ASP A 23 4.48 5.91 -3.32
CA ASP A 23 5.36 4.77 -3.55
C ASP A 23 4.76 3.48 -2.99
N VAL A 24 5.22 2.33 -3.50
CA VAL A 24 4.77 1.00 -3.11
C VAL A 24 5.90 -0.02 -3.21
N ASP A 25 6.00 -0.92 -2.23
CA ASP A 25 6.91 -2.06 -2.28
C ASP A 25 6.17 -3.35 -1.84
N TYR A 26 6.58 -4.49 -2.37
CA TYR A 26 5.93 -5.78 -2.16
C TYR A 26 6.83 -6.74 -1.38
N ASN A 27 6.36 -7.22 -0.23
CA ASN A 27 7.02 -8.27 0.51
C ASN A 27 6.65 -9.63 -0.10
N TYR A 28 7.59 -10.27 -0.80
CA TYR A 28 7.35 -11.58 -1.43
C TYR A 28 7.32 -12.75 -0.43
N GLU A 29 7.84 -12.59 0.80
CA GLU A 29 7.81 -13.64 1.83
C GLU A 29 6.43 -13.70 2.50
N THR A 30 5.84 -12.54 2.81
CA THR A 30 4.55 -12.45 3.53
C THR A 30 3.36 -12.19 2.60
N GLY A 31 3.60 -11.74 1.37
CA GLY A 31 2.55 -11.36 0.43
C GLY A 31 1.91 -10.01 0.76
N GLU A 32 2.60 -9.15 1.52
CA GLU A 32 2.08 -7.84 1.93
C GLU A 32 2.55 -6.73 0.99
N ILE A 33 1.71 -5.72 0.81
CA ILE A 33 2.02 -4.52 0.03
C ILE A 33 2.19 -3.36 0.99
N PHE A 34 3.36 -2.74 0.99
CA PHE A 34 3.67 -1.54 1.75
C PHE A 34 3.52 -0.31 0.87
N VAL A 35 2.92 0.75 1.41
CA VAL A 35 2.62 1.97 0.67
C VAL A 35 3.11 3.18 1.45
N ALA A 36 3.87 4.05 0.79
CA ALA A 36 4.11 5.41 1.25
C ALA A 36 2.90 6.28 0.86
N GLU A 37 2.15 6.73 1.86
CA GLU A 37 1.05 7.67 1.66
C GLU A 37 1.50 9.07 2.10
N ARG A 38 1.38 10.07 1.23
CA ARG A 38 1.97 11.40 1.49
C ARG A 38 1.02 12.41 2.13
N ALA A 39 -0.28 12.36 1.85
CA ALA A 39 -1.20 13.47 2.10
C ALA A 39 -2.15 13.25 3.29
N ASN A 40 -2.66 12.02 3.46
CA ASN A 40 -3.68 11.72 4.45
C ASN A 40 -3.13 11.81 5.88
N GLY A 41 -3.61 12.79 6.64
CA GLY A 41 -3.13 13.05 8.00
C GLY A 41 -1.67 13.50 8.07
N GLY A 42 -1.13 14.10 6.99
CA GLY A 42 0.26 14.57 6.91
C GLY A 42 1.28 13.52 6.45
N GLY A 43 0.83 12.30 6.16
CA GLY A 43 1.63 11.20 5.62
C GLY A 43 1.75 10.01 6.57
N ARG A 44 1.82 8.81 5.98
CA ARG A 44 1.76 7.52 6.68
C ARG A 44 2.49 6.43 5.88
N VAL A 45 2.91 5.39 6.58
CA VAL A 45 3.26 4.10 5.98
C VAL A 45 2.12 3.13 6.28
N LEU A 46 1.59 2.51 5.23
CA LEU A 46 0.50 1.55 5.29
C LEU A 46 0.98 0.18 4.81
N ALA A 47 0.43 -0.90 5.34
CA ALA A 47 0.54 -2.21 4.72
C ALA A 47 -0.84 -2.86 4.51
N PHE A 48 -0.98 -3.63 3.44
CA PHE A 48 -2.18 -4.38 3.09
C PHE A 48 -1.81 -5.81 2.72
N ASN A 49 -2.72 -6.75 2.96
CA ASN A 49 -2.64 -8.06 2.31
C ASN A 49 -2.76 -7.88 0.78
N PHE A 50 -2.13 -8.77 0.01
CA PHE A 50 -2.31 -8.78 -1.44
C PHE A 50 -3.81 -8.87 -1.81
N PRO A 51 -4.33 -7.97 -2.65
CA PRO A 51 -5.76 -7.91 -2.93
C PRO A 51 -6.21 -9.08 -3.81
N SER A 52 -7.28 -9.77 -3.41
CA SER A 52 -7.99 -10.72 -4.27
C SER A 52 -8.98 -10.04 -5.24
N GLY A 53 -9.14 -8.71 -5.13
CA GLY A 53 -10.02 -7.90 -5.95
C GLY A 53 -10.00 -6.43 -5.53
N SER A 54 -10.85 -5.61 -6.17
CA SER A 54 -11.02 -4.20 -5.78
C SER A 54 -11.83 -4.08 -4.48
N GLY A 55 -11.54 -3.08 -3.65
CA GLY A 55 -12.27 -2.88 -2.39
C GLY A 55 -11.80 -1.69 -1.55
N ASN A 56 -12.36 -1.61 -0.33
CA ASN A 56 -12.04 -0.61 0.69
C ASN A 56 -11.53 -1.29 1.98
N PRO A 57 -10.42 -2.06 1.92
CA PRO A 57 -9.89 -2.74 3.09
C PRO A 57 -9.24 -1.76 4.07
N SER A 58 -9.32 -2.05 5.36
CA SER A 58 -8.43 -1.42 6.35
C SER A 58 -7.01 -1.97 6.19
N PRO A 59 -5.97 -1.13 6.37
CA PRO A 59 -4.59 -1.60 6.37
C PRO A 59 -4.32 -2.51 7.58
N ILE A 60 -3.45 -3.51 7.41
CA ILE A 60 -2.98 -4.39 8.49
C ILE A 60 -1.88 -3.72 9.33
N TYR A 61 -1.24 -2.69 8.77
CA TYR A 61 -0.29 -1.83 9.45
C TYR A 61 -0.53 -0.38 9.07
N ASN A 62 -0.55 0.52 10.04
CA ASN A 62 -0.81 1.94 9.82
C ASN A 62 0.01 2.77 10.80
N GLN A 63 1.10 3.35 10.31
CA GLN A 63 1.98 4.19 11.10
C GLN A 63 2.07 5.58 10.48
N THR A 64 1.75 6.61 11.26
CA THR A 64 1.94 8.00 10.83
C THR A 64 3.41 8.27 10.59
N PHE A 65 3.72 8.90 9.46
CA PHE A 65 5.07 9.23 9.05
C PHE A 65 5.02 10.49 8.20
N ALA A 66 5.25 11.64 8.84
CA ALA A 66 5.11 12.93 8.19
C ALA A 66 6.03 13.05 6.97
N GLY A 67 5.46 13.42 5.82
CA GLY A 67 6.24 13.58 4.60
C GLY A 67 6.75 12.28 3.97
N ALA A 68 6.11 11.13 4.27
CA ALA A 68 6.38 9.88 3.57
C ALA A 68 6.47 10.10 2.05
N SER A 69 7.54 9.59 1.46
CA SER A 69 7.89 9.82 0.05
C SER A 69 8.36 8.57 -0.67
N ALA A 70 8.80 7.56 0.08
CA ALA A 70 9.21 6.26 -0.44
C ALA A 70 9.03 5.19 0.65
N VAL A 71 8.92 3.94 0.23
CA VAL A 71 9.05 2.74 1.06
C VAL A 71 10.00 1.78 0.36
N HIS A 72 10.85 1.12 1.13
CA HIS A 72 11.72 0.09 0.58
C HIS A 72 11.86 -1.06 1.58
N LEU A 73 11.57 -2.26 1.11
CA LEU A 73 11.69 -3.50 1.86
C LEU A 73 13.01 -4.17 1.50
N ASN A 74 13.91 -4.21 2.46
CA ASN A 74 15.07 -5.08 2.40
C ASN A 74 14.70 -6.46 2.94
N VAL A 75 14.13 -7.29 2.08
CA VAL A 75 13.84 -8.68 2.40
C VAL A 75 15.14 -9.48 2.26
N TYR A 76 15.75 -9.84 3.39
CA TYR A 76 16.95 -10.68 3.41
C TYR A 76 16.55 -12.14 3.61
N ASN A 77 16.92 -13.01 2.67
CA ASN A 77 16.82 -14.46 2.89
C ASN A 77 17.82 -14.86 3.98
N VAL A 78 17.33 -15.19 5.17
CA VAL A 78 18.11 -15.99 6.13
C VAL A 78 17.89 -17.45 5.72
N TYR A 79 18.94 -18.06 5.20
CA TYR A 79 19.02 -19.42 4.63
C TYR A 79 18.16 -20.48 5.31
#